data_AF-A0A495LAV0-F1
#
_entry.id   AF-A0A495LAV0-F1
#
_cell.length_a   1.000
_cell.length_b   1.000
_cell.length_c   1.000
_cell.angle_alpha   90.00
_cell.angle_beta   90.00
_cell.angle_gamma   90.00
#
_symmetry.space_group_name_H-M   'P 1'
#
loop_
_entity.id
_entity.type
_entity.pdbx_description
1 polymer ?
#
loop_
_entity_poly.entity_id
_entity_poly.type
_entity_poly.pdbx_seq_one_letter_code
_entity_poly.pdbx_strand_id
1 'polypeptide(L)'
;MTGERILGGRYRLLSQLGQGGMGEVWRAVDELLDRRVAVKLILPGRVDSEEVVARFRREARLTARLAGHPNVVILHDFGQDGGDTGSVYAVMELVEGVPLTSVLRESGPVPVARAAALAAQAASGLGAAHAAGIVHRDVKPGNLMVVGEPPDGDTVKVLDFGIAGFTASSRTRRITQTGQIIGTPLYMPPEQIRGEQVGRAGDLYSLGAILYQLLTGQPPFRAEDPWAVLRMHLAQEARPLVELRREVPAALSDLVSSMLAKRVADRPATAEDVRDRLAAFAPSPALRPSRPRSVPDPGTSVPLKRTRVYTEAPPQVATTSPAPIESDPAVLLERMDAAQAKADGGQFAAAANELRALLPHLRAALGPDHPDTLRARRREAYCHGKSGEYRSAVAALDSLLGDLLRLHGPRHPETLTVRYYLATNTGRVGDHALAARLHGDLVPDLVAVHGPNASRVLTTRLYLAFETGEAGAPRQAVDLLDALIPDLTRALGEDDPMTLRARHYQAAYLGHAGDAAEAARRYHELFSHHTRVYGAQDPRTTRIRTRLRQWQDRARQ
;
A
#
# COMPACT_ATOMS: atom_id res chain seq x y z
N MET A 1 -1.49 -28.73 -12.10
CA MET A 1 -2.87 -28.36 -12.47
C MET A 1 -3.34 -27.30 -11.48
N THR A 2 -3.22 -26.01 -11.82
CA THR A 2 -3.69 -24.91 -10.98
C THR A 2 -5.20 -24.88 -11.05
N GLY A 3 -5.88 -25.38 -10.02
CA GLY A 3 -7.33 -25.45 -9.97
C GLY A 3 -7.96 -24.07 -10.14
N GLU A 4 -8.96 -23.97 -11.00
CA GLU A 4 -9.75 -22.76 -11.19
C GLU A 4 -10.45 -22.41 -9.88
N ARG A 5 -10.20 -21.20 -9.36
CA ARG A 5 -10.83 -20.72 -8.12
C ARG A 5 -12.14 -20.03 -8.47
N ILE A 6 -13.25 -20.62 -8.05
CA ILE A 6 -14.60 -20.07 -8.20
C ILE A 6 -15.10 -19.64 -6.83
N LEU A 7 -15.45 -18.36 -6.68
CA LEU A 7 -15.95 -17.80 -5.42
C LEU A 7 -17.47 -17.84 -5.39
N GLY A 8 -18.02 -18.31 -4.26
CA GLY A 8 -19.47 -18.39 -4.06
C GLY A 8 -20.19 -19.21 -5.13
N GLY A 9 -19.49 -20.14 -5.79
CA GLY A 9 -20.02 -20.96 -6.90
C GLY A 9 -20.42 -20.17 -8.15
N ARG A 10 -20.01 -18.90 -8.29
CA ARG A 10 -20.48 -18.01 -9.38
C ARG A 10 -19.39 -17.19 -10.05
N TYR A 11 -18.37 -16.78 -9.29
CA TYR A 11 -17.36 -15.84 -9.78
C TYR A 11 -16.04 -16.57 -10.03
N ARG A 12 -15.76 -16.92 -11.28
CA ARG A 12 -14.52 -17.59 -11.65
C ARG A 12 -13.40 -16.58 -11.83
N LEU A 13 -12.36 -16.69 -11.00
CA LEU A 13 -11.19 -15.82 -11.05
C LEU A 13 -10.32 -16.17 -12.26
N LEU A 14 -9.93 -15.15 -13.03
CA LEU A 14 -9.12 -15.32 -14.24
C LEU A 14 -7.66 -14.88 -14.00
N SER A 15 -7.45 -13.59 -13.75
CA SER A 15 -6.11 -13.00 -13.64
C SER A 15 -6.11 -11.94 -12.55
N GLN A 16 -5.04 -11.86 -11.77
CA GLN A 16 -4.90 -10.85 -10.74
C GLN A 16 -4.62 -9.49 -11.40
N LEU A 17 -5.42 -8.48 -11.05
CA LEU A 17 -5.28 -7.09 -11.50
C LEU A 17 -4.37 -6.28 -10.57
N GLY A 18 -4.31 -6.63 -9.29
CA GLY A 18 -3.43 -5.99 -8.33
C GLY A 18 -3.50 -6.59 -6.92
N GLN A 19 -2.56 -6.19 -6.07
CA GLN A 19 -2.52 -6.55 -4.65
C GLN A 19 -2.30 -5.30 -3.81
N GLY A 20 -3.12 -5.11 -2.78
CA GLY A 20 -3.03 -3.98 -1.85
C GLY A 20 -3.00 -4.44 -0.39
N GLY A 21 -2.87 -3.49 0.54
CA GLY A 21 -2.73 -3.78 1.97
C GLY A 21 -3.89 -4.52 2.65
N MET A 22 -5.02 -4.74 1.95
CA MET A 22 -6.19 -5.46 2.46
C MET A 22 -6.53 -6.74 1.69
N GLY A 23 -5.87 -6.99 0.57
CA GLY A 23 -6.13 -8.17 -0.23
C GLY A 23 -5.86 -7.94 -1.71
N GLU A 24 -6.54 -8.73 -2.54
CA GLU A 24 -6.20 -8.89 -3.95
C GLU A 24 -7.38 -8.47 -4.81
N VAL A 25 -7.11 -7.85 -5.95
CA VAL A 25 -8.13 -7.54 -6.95
C VAL A 25 -7.88 -8.44 -8.14
N TRP A 26 -8.93 -9.12 -8.59
CA TRP A 26 -8.89 -10.10 -9.66
C TRP A 26 -9.87 -9.70 -10.76
N ARG A 27 -9.48 -9.91 -12.02
CA ARG A 27 -10.41 -10.02 -13.12
C ARG A 27 -11.10 -11.36 -12.99
N ALA A 28 -12.42 -11.36 -13.07
CA ALA A 28 -13.24 -12.56 -12.97
C ALA A 28 -14.39 -12.52 -13.99
N VAL A 29 -15.03 -13.66 -14.17
CA VAL A 29 -16.29 -13.78 -14.92
C VAL A 29 -17.39 -14.15 -13.94
N ASP A 30 -18.50 -13.41 -14.00
CA ASP A 30 -19.77 -13.79 -13.40
C ASP A 30 -20.42 -14.84 -14.31
N GLU A 31 -20.32 -16.12 -13.95
CA GLU A 31 -20.76 -17.23 -14.82
C GLU A 31 -22.27 -17.29 -15.00
N LEU A 32 -23.03 -16.69 -14.08
CA LEU A 32 -24.49 -16.63 -14.17
C LEU A 32 -24.96 -15.56 -15.16
N LEU A 33 -24.27 -14.42 -15.20
CA LEU A 33 -24.65 -13.27 -16.04
C LEU A 33 -23.78 -13.11 -17.30
N ASP A 34 -22.82 -14.02 -17.50
CA ASP A 34 -21.83 -14.02 -18.58
C ASP A 34 -21.20 -12.65 -18.84
N ARG A 35 -20.65 -12.06 -17.77
CA ARG A 35 -20.00 -10.74 -17.83
C ARG A 35 -18.69 -10.69 -17.07
N ARG A 36 -17.77 -9.85 -17.54
CA ARG A 36 -16.51 -9.58 -16.86
C ARG A 36 -16.73 -8.64 -15.68
N VAL A 37 -16.09 -8.94 -14.56
CA VAL A 37 -16.17 -8.18 -13.31
C VAL A 37 -14.79 -8.08 -12.67
N ALA A 38 -14.62 -7.09 -11.78
CA ALA A 38 -13.48 -7.02 -10.88
C ALA A 38 -13.90 -7.56 -9.51
N VAL A 39 -13.16 -8.51 -8.96
CA VAL A 39 -13.42 -9.10 -7.63
C VAL A 39 -12.29 -8.72 -6.69
N LYS A 40 -12.63 -7.97 -5.65
CA LYS A 40 -11.71 -7.65 -4.56
C LYS A 40 -11.87 -8.68 -3.46
N LEU A 41 -10.89 -9.56 -3.34
CA LEU A 41 -10.72 -10.54 -2.26
C LEU A 41 -10.06 -9.87 -1.05
N ILE A 42 -10.59 -10.13 0.14
CA ILE A 42 -9.97 -9.72 1.39
C ILE A 42 -9.32 -10.93 2.04
N LEU A 43 -8.02 -10.83 2.31
CA LEU A 43 -7.22 -11.96 2.78
C LEU A 43 -7.57 -12.33 4.25
N PRO A 44 -7.54 -13.63 4.61
CA PRO A 44 -7.72 -14.09 5.99
C PRO A 44 -6.70 -13.44 6.96
N GLY A 45 -7.11 -13.08 8.18
CA GLY A 45 -6.25 -12.36 9.15
C GLY A 45 -6.36 -10.83 9.08
N ARG A 46 -7.24 -10.29 8.22
CA ARG A 46 -7.51 -8.84 8.07
C ARG A 46 -8.93 -8.44 8.45
N VAL A 47 -9.84 -9.42 8.58
CA VAL A 47 -11.25 -9.28 8.96
C VAL A 47 -11.55 -10.41 9.94
N ASP A 48 -11.12 -10.24 11.19
CA ASP A 48 -11.10 -11.35 12.18
C ASP A 48 -12.30 -11.32 13.14
N SER A 49 -13.30 -10.44 12.91
CA SER A 49 -14.51 -10.37 13.73
C SER A 49 -15.79 -10.18 12.91
N GLU A 50 -16.88 -10.80 13.36
CA GLU A 50 -18.23 -10.65 12.77
C GLU A 50 -18.67 -9.18 12.68
N GLU A 51 -18.21 -8.33 13.61
CA GLU A 51 -18.49 -6.90 13.61
C GLU A 51 -17.85 -6.17 12.41
N VAL A 52 -16.62 -6.55 12.02
CA VAL A 52 -15.93 -5.99 10.84
C VAL A 52 -16.61 -6.48 9.56
N VAL A 53 -17.01 -7.75 9.48
CA VAL A 53 -17.80 -8.28 8.34
C VAL A 53 -19.16 -7.58 8.25
N ALA A 54 -19.86 -7.37 9.36
CA ALA A 54 -21.17 -6.71 9.40
C ALA A 54 -21.07 -5.23 8.99
N ARG A 55 -20.05 -4.51 9.46
CA ARG A 55 -19.80 -3.13 9.05
C ARG A 55 -19.31 -3.06 7.60
N PHE A 56 -18.56 -4.04 7.11
CA PHE A 56 -18.19 -4.18 5.70
C PHE A 56 -19.42 -4.36 4.81
N ARG A 57 -20.32 -5.28 5.18
CA ARG A 57 -21.62 -5.46 4.52
C ARG A 57 -22.43 -4.16 4.51
N ARG A 58 -22.41 -3.39 5.60
CA ARG A 58 -23.11 -2.09 5.69
C ARG A 58 -22.53 -1.06 4.71
N GLU A 59 -21.20 -0.90 4.65
CA GLU A 59 -20.56 0.06 3.74
C GLU A 59 -20.68 -0.36 2.27
N ALA A 60 -20.57 -1.66 1.98
CA ALA A 60 -20.85 -2.22 0.66
C ALA A 60 -22.30 -1.88 0.22
N ARG A 61 -23.30 -2.10 1.09
CA ARG A 61 -24.71 -1.75 0.79
C ARG A 61 -24.91 -0.25 0.53
N LEU A 62 -24.22 0.61 1.27
CA LEU A 62 -24.29 2.06 1.02
C LEU A 62 -23.65 2.41 -0.33
N THR A 63 -22.52 1.81 -0.66
CA THR A 63 -21.82 2.02 -1.94
C THR A 63 -22.66 1.53 -3.12
N ALA A 64 -23.36 0.40 -2.98
CA ALA A 64 -24.27 -0.12 -4.00
C ALA A 64 -25.42 0.86 -4.34
N ARG A 65 -25.83 1.74 -3.41
CA ARG A 65 -26.85 2.78 -3.67
C ARG A 65 -26.33 3.92 -4.57
N LEU A 66 -25.02 4.02 -4.74
CA LEU A 66 -24.39 4.98 -5.65
C LEU A 66 -24.34 4.46 -7.10
N ALA A 67 -24.82 3.24 -7.35
CA ALA A 67 -24.89 2.67 -8.69
C ALA A 67 -25.64 3.61 -9.63
N GLY A 68 -25.04 3.90 -10.78
CA GLY A 68 -25.59 4.82 -11.79
C GLY A 68 -24.96 6.22 -11.78
N HIS A 69 -24.20 6.61 -10.75
CA HIS A 69 -23.42 7.84 -10.82
C HIS A 69 -22.19 7.64 -11.74
N PRO A 70 -21.96 8.52 -12.74
CA PRO A 70 -20.92 8.31 -13.76
C PRO A 70 -19.50 8.24 -13.18
N ASN A 71 -19.24 8.98 -12.09
CA ASN A 71 -17.93 9.07 -11.45
C ASN A 71 -17.73 8.12 -10.26
N VAL A 72 -18.59 7.11 -10.07
CA VAL A 72 -18.47 6.12 -8.99
C VAL A 72 -18.42 4.71 -9.60
N VAL A 73 -17.50 3.87 -9.13
CA VAL A 73 -17.47 2.46 -9.54
C VAL A 73 -18.73 1.74 -9.06
N ILE A 74 -19.34 0.93 -9.92
CA ILE A 74 -20.52 0.16 -9.53
C ILE A 74 -20.10 -1.04 -8.70
N LEU A 75 -20.66 -1.19 -7.51
CA LEU A 75 -20.59 -2.42 -6.73
C LEU A 75 -21.75 -3.34 -7.12
N HIS A 76 -21.45 -4.46 -7.76
CA HIS A 76 -22.43 -5.41 -8.26
C HIS A 76 -22.92 -6.40 -7.21
N ASP A 77 -22.01 -6.92 -6.40
CA ASP A 77 -22.35 -7.93 -5.39
C ASP A 77 -21.33 -7.94 -4.25
N PHE A 78 -21.68 -8.63 -3.17
CA PHE A 78 -20.84 -8.85 -2.02
C PHE A 78 -21.11 -10.24 -1.44
N GLY A 79 -20.06 -11.01 -1.20
CA GLY A 79 -20.19 -12.37 -0.69
C GLY A 79 -19.08 -12.77 0.28
N GLN A 80 -19.28 -13.96 0.84
CA GLN A 80 -18.30 -14.66 1.67
C GLN A 80 -18.19 -16.07 1.14
N ASP A 81 -16.97 -16.53 0.93
CA ASP A 81 -16.71 -17.87 0.42
C ASP A 81 -16.78 -18.89 1.58
N GLY A 82 -17.54 -19.96 1.39
CA GLY A 82 -17.84 -20.96 2.43
C GLY A 82 -16.78 -22.06 2.61
N GLY A 83 -15.67 -22.02 1.86
CA GLY A 83 -14.54 -22.94 2.02
C GLY A 83 -13.67 -22.61 3.24
N ASP A 84 -12.67 -23.46 3.52
CA ASP A 84 -11.79 -23.49 4.71
C ASP A 84 -11.15 -22.15 5.17
N THR A 85 -11.25 -21.08 4.37
CA THR A 85 -10.62 -19.78 4.63
C THR A 85 -11.59 -18.65 5.03
N GLY A 86 -12.90 -18.80 4.86
CA GLY A 86 -13.90 -17.78 5.24
C GLY A 86 -13.74 -16.41 4.56
N SER A 87 -13.08 -16.37 3.39
CA SER A 87 -12.66 -15.14 2.72
C SER A 87 -13.85 -14.29 2.26
N VAL A 88 -13.77 -12.99 2.49
CA VAL A 88 -14.79 -12.01 2.09
C VAL A 88 -14.43 -11.40 0.74
N TYR A 89 -15.42 -11.17 -0.14
CA TYR A 89 -15.18 -10.58 -1.45
C TYR A 89 -16.24 -9.55 -1.86
N ALA A 90 -15.81 -8.54 -2.61
CA ALA A 90 -16.65 -7.53 -3.23
C ALA A 90 -16.53 -7.62 -4.76
N VAL A 91 -17.66 -7.68 -5.46
CA VAL A 91 -17.74 -7.77 -6.92
C VAL A 91 -18.12 -6.40 -7.48
N MET A 92 -17.28 -5.87 -8.34
CA MET A 92 -17.35 -4.50 -8.85
C MET A 92 -17.36 -4.52 -10.38
N GLU A 93 -17.78 -3.40 -10.96
CA GLU A 93 -17.56 -3.06 -12.36
C GLU A 93 -16.06 -3.22 -12.69
N LEU A 94 -15.76 -3.96 -13.76
CA LEU A 94 -14.43 -3.99 -14.32
C LEU A 94 -14.23 -2.70 -15.13
N VAL A 95 -13.59 -1.71 -14.54
CA VAL A 95 -13.28 -0.45 -15.21
C VAL A 95 -12.08 -0.64 -16.13
N GLU A 96 -12.30 -0.54 -17.43
CA GLU A 96 -11.25 -0.57 -18.45
C GLU A 96 -10.75 0.86 -18.68
N GLY A 97 -9.72 1.24 -17.94
CA GLY A 97 -9.15 2.58 -18.00
C GLY A 97 -7.73 2.65 -17.45
N VAL A 98 -7.17 3.85 -17.47
CA VAL A 98 -5.81 4.14 -17.01
C VAL A 98 -5.90 4.74 -15.60
N PRO A 99 -5.20 4.18 -14.60
CA PRO A 99 -5.18 4.78 -13.27
C PRO A 99 -4.51 6.16 -13.33
N LEU A 100 -4.97 7.11 -12.50
CA LEU A 100 -4.43 8.47 -12.49
C LEU A 100 -2.93 8.49 -12.11
N THR A 101 -2.42 7.45 -11.45
CA THR A 101 -0.98 7.23 -11.25
C THR A 101 -0.18 7.11 -12.54
N SER A 102 -0.75 6.55 -13.61
CA SER A 102 -0.09 6.49 -14.92
C SER A 102 -0.18 7.82 -15.64
N VAL A 103 -1.33 8.50 -15.57
CA VAL A 103 -1.49 9.87 -16.12
C VAL A 103 -0.45 10.83 -15.53
N LEU A 104 -0.20 10.73 -14.21
CA LEU A 104 0.81 11.53 -13.50
C LEU A 104 2.27 11.15 -13.83
N ARG A 105 2.52 9.98 -14.43
CA ARG A 105 3.87 9.51 -14.81
C ARG A 105 4.20 9.78 -16.27
N GLU A 106 3.22 9.59 -17.15
CA GLU A 106 3.37 9.68 -18.60
C GLU A 106 3.31 11.12 -19.12
N SER A 107 2.74 12.03 -18.33
CA SER A 107 2.66 13.45 -18.63
C SER A 107 3.41 14.24 -17.57
N GLY A 108 4.17 15.26 -17.96
CA GLY A 108 4.54 16.34 -17.05
C GLY A 108 3.29 17.06 -16.51
N PRO A 109 3.39 18.31 -16.03
CA PRO A 109 2.24 19.05 -15.55
C PRO A 109 1.03 18.99 -16.51
N VAL A 110 -0.09 18.41 -16.05
CA VAL A 110 -1.30 18.21 -16.87
C VAL A 110 -1.87 19.58 -17.24
N PRO A 111 -2.37 19.78 -18.48
CA PRO A 111 -3.01 21.05 -18.87
C PRO A 111 -4.10 21.45 -17.88
N VAL A 112 -4.14 22.74 -17.50
CA VAL A 112 -5.01 23.27 -16.44
C VAL A 112 -6.46 22.85 -16.61
N ALA A 113 -7.00 22.98 -17.83
CA ALA A 113 -8.38 22.63 -18.11
C ALA A 113 -8.68 21.15 -17.92
N ARG A 114 -7.75 20.27 -18.33
CA ARG A 114 -7.87 18.82 -18.13
C ARG A 114 -7.75 18.47 -16.65
N ALA A 115 -6.78 19.02 -15.94
CA ALA A 115 -6.62 18.79 -14.50
C ALA A 115 -7.87 19.21 -13.70
N ALA A 116 -8.43 20.38 -14.01
CA ALA A 116 -9.67 20.86 -13.42
C ALA A 116 -10.86 19.93 -13.74
N ALA A 117 -11.00 19.49 -15.00
CA ALA A 117 -12.06 18.56 -15.41
C ALA A 117 -11.97 17.20 -14.68
N LEU A 118 -10.77 16.63 -14.58
CA LEU A 118 -10.55 15.36 -13.86
C LEU A 118 -10.89 15.49 -12.37
N ALA A 119 -10.44 16.58 -11.72
CA ALA A 119 -10.69 16.82 -10.31
C ALA A 119 -12.17 17.16 -10.03
N ALA A 120 -12.85 17.89 -10.92
CA ALA A 120 -14.28 18.18 -10.81
C ALA A 120 -15.11 16.89 -10.86
N GLN A 121 -14.76 15.97 -11.76
CA GLN A 121 -15.42 14.66 -11.85
C GLN A 121 -15.18 13.80 -10.61
N ALA A 122 -13.95 13.78 -10.09
CA ALA A 122 -13.65 13.10 -8.81
C ALA A 122 -14.45 13.72 -7.65
N ALA A 123 -14.53 15.06 -7.59
CA ALA A 123 -15.35 15.77 -6.60
C ALA A 123 -16.84 15.42 -6.73
N SER A 124 -17.37 15.28 -7.95
CA SER A 124 -18.75 14.82 -8.17
C SER A 124 -19.00 13.42 -7.60
N GLY A 125 -18.07 12.48 -7.84
CA GLY A 125 -18.16 11.13 -7.27
C GLY A 125 -18.07 11.12 -5.74
N LEU A 126 -17.18 11.93 -5.15
CA LEU A 126 -17.08 12.09 -3.70
C LEU A 126 -18.33 12.74 -3.10
N GLY A 127 -18.92 13.74 -3.76
CA GLY A 127 -20.16 14.38 -3.32
C GLY A 127 -21.34 13.42 -3.25
N ALA A 128 -21.52 12.60 -4.29
CA ALA A 128 -22.53 11.54 -4.29
C ALA A 128 -22.35 10.58 -3.11
N ALA A 129 -21.11 10.17 -2.81
CA ALA A 129 -20.80 9.32 -1.66
C ALA A 129 -21.05 10.03 -0.32
N HIS A 130 -20.65 11.30 -0.20
CA HIS A 130 -20.85 12.12 0.99
C HIS A 130 -22.33 12.30 1.30
N ALA A 131 -23.16 12.53 0.28
CA ALA A 131 -24.62 12.62 0.39
C ALA A 131 -25.25 11.31 0.87
N ALA A 132 -24.70 10.16 0.47
CA ALA A 132 -25.10 8.84 0.96
C ALA A 132 -24.53 8.49 2.36
N GLY A 133 -23.80 9.41 3.00
CA GLY A 133 -23.20 9.21 4.33
C GLY A 133 -21.91 8.39 4.33
N ILE A 134 -21.25 8.25 3.17
CA ILE A 134 -19.98 7.54 3.01
C ILE A 134 -18.84 8.56 2.96
N VAL A 135 -17.74 8.29 3.66
CA VAL A 135 -16.48 9.05 3.56
C VAL A 135 -15.42 8.09 3.03
N HIS A 136 -14.65 8.50 2.03
CA HIS A 136 -13.73 7.61 1.33
C HIS A 136 -12.49 7.26 2.17
N ARG A 137 -11.84 8.25 2.81
CA ARG A 137 -10.69 8.12 3.74
C ARG A 137 -9.37 7.57 3.16
N ASP A 138 -9.30 7.35 1.86
CA ASP A 138 -8.08 6.86 1.17
C ASP A 138 -8.03 7.40 -0.26
N VAL A 139 -8.42 8.66 -0.46
CA VAL A 139 -8.40 9.32 -1.76
C VAL A 139 -6.94 9.51 -2.18
N LYS A 140 -6.54 8.90 -3.30
CA LYS A 140 -5.19 8.93 -3.87
C LYS A 140 -5.26 8.62 -5.36
N PRO A 141 -4.23 8.94 -6.17
CA PRO A 141 -4.29 8.71 -7.62
C PRO A 141 -4.55 7.25 -8.01
N GLY A 142 -4.11 6.28 -7.21
CA GLY A 142 -4.34 4.85 -7.47
C GLY A 142 -5.80 4.41 -7.32
N ASN A 143 -6.65 5.24 -6.68
CA ASN A 143 -8.08 4.98 -6.51
C ASN A 143 -8.94 5.83 -7.46
N LEU A 144 -8.32 6.51 -8.44
CA LEU A 144 -9.01 7.27 -9.49
C LEU A 144 -8.62 6.67 -10.84
N MET A 145 -9.62 6.27 -11.64
CA MET A 145 -9.40 5.67 -12.95
C MET A 145 -9.98 6.57 -14.04
N VAL A 146 -9.18 6.85 -15.06
CA VAL A 146 -9.55 7.64 -16.23
C VAL A 146 -9.98 6.69 -17.33
N VAL A 147 -11.19 6.88 -17.85
CA VAL A 147 -11.82 6.05 -18.87
C VAL A 147 -12.09 6.91 -20.11
N GLY A 148 -11.81 6.37 -21.29
CA GLY A 148 -11.89 7.09 -22.55
C GLY A 148 -10.55 7.68 -22.98
N GLU A 149 -10.45 8.04 -24.25
CA GLU A 149 -9.27 8.66 -24.85
C GLU A 149 -9.58 10.11 -25.26
N PRO A 150 -8.62 11.05 -25.09
CA PRO A 150 -8.72 12.34 -25.74
C PRO A 150 -8.90 12.15 -27.26
N PRO A 151 -9.83 12.87 -27.93
CA PRO A 151 -10.57 14.05 -27.49
C PRO A 151 -12.04 13.77 -27.07
N ASP A 152 -12.48 12.51 -27.06
CA ASP A 152 -13.90 12.15 -26.83
C ASP A 152 -14.36 12.35 -25.38
N GLY A 153 -13.42 12.63 -24.48
CA GLY A 153 -13.64 13.13 -23.13
C GLY A 153 -13.25 12.11 -22.06
N ASP A 154 -12.30 12.48 -21.21
CA ASP A 154 -11.88 11.69 -20.06
C ASP A 154 -13.03 11.60 -19.05
N THR A 155 -13.45 10.39 -18.68
CA THR A 155 -14.34 10.14 -17.55
C THR A 155 -13.55 9.64 -16.36
N VAL A 156 -13.67 10.28 -15.19
CA VAL A 156 -13.02 9.79 -13.96
C VAL A 156 -14.00 8.95 -13.17
N LYS A 157 -13.60 7.73 -12.81
CA LYS A 157 -14.29 6.88 -11.83
C LYS A 157 -13.50 6.80 -10.54
N VAL A 158 -14.15 7.14 -9.44
CA VAL A 158 -13.65 6.92 -8.08
C VAL A 158 -13.85 5.46 -7.71
N LEU A 159 -12.76 4.79 -7.34
CA LEU A 159 -12.72 3.39 -6.95
C LEU A 159 -12.64 3.26 -5.43
N ASP A 160 -12.91 2.07 -4.88
CA ASP A 160 -12.53 1.69 -3.52
C ASP A 160 -13.04 2.59 -2.36
N PHE A 161 -14.33 2.93 -2.38
CA PHE A 161 -14.99 3.62 -1.26
C PHE A 161 -14.96 2.80 0.03
N GLY A 162 -14.22 3.25 1.05
CA GLY A 162 -14.44 2.90 2.46
C GLY A 162 -14.18 1.45 2.89
N ILE A 163 -14.12 0.49 1.97
CA ILE A 163 -13.70 -0.91 2.16
C ILE A 163 -12.31 -0.96 2.83
N ALA A 164 -11.51 0.11 2.74
CA ALA A 164 -10.24 0.29 3.45
C ALA A 164 -10.29 1.12 4.77
N GLY A 165 -11.39 1.83 5.03
CA GLY A 165 -11.64 2.65 6.21
C GLY A 165 -11.74 1.85 7.52
N PHE A 166 -11.96 0.52 7.43
CA PHE A 166 -11.87 -0.42 8.56
C PHE A 166 -10.53 -0.40 9.27
N THR A 167 -9.50 0.06 8.57
CA THR A 167 -8.19 0.28 9.17
C THR A 167 -7.86 1.73 9.42
N ALA A 168 -8.64 2.77 9.09
CA ALA A 168 -8.17 4.14 9.34
C ALA A 168 -7.82 4.38 10.83
N SER A 169 -8.67 3.91 11.75
CA SER A 169 -8.37 3.88 13.19
C SER A 169 -7.21 2.93 13.57
N SER A 170 -7.07 1.79 12.89
CA SER A 170 -5.99 0.81 13.10
C SER A 170 -4.67 1.12 12.35
N ARG A 171 -4.70 2.00 11.35
CA ARG A 171 -3.66 2.39 10.41
C ARG A 171 -3.00 3.65 10.94
N THR A 172 -3.76 4.58 11.51
CA THR A 172 -3.16 5.62 12.34
C THR A 172 -2.57 5.07 13.64
N ARG A 173 -3.24 4.10 14.31
CA ARG A 173 -2.61 3.34 15.42
C ARG A 173 -1.36 2.56 14.97
N ARG A 174 -1.35 1.91 13.80
CA ARG A 174 -0.14 1.23 13.28
C ARG A 174 0.98 2.19 12.89
N ILE A 175 0.69 3.34 12.28
CA ILE A 175 1.68 4.38 11.94
C ILE A 175 2.36 4.88 13.23
N THR A 176 1.57 5.14 14.28
CA THR A 176 2.05 5.62 15.58
C THR A 176 2.71 4.52 16.45
N GLN A 177 2.25 3.27 16.40
CA GLN A 177 2.75 2.16 17.24
C GLN A 177 3.89 1.32 16.62
N THR A 178 3.93 1.15 15.29
CA THR A 178 4.88 0.21 14.64
C THR A 178 6.03 0.89 13.88
N GLY A 179 6.03 2.22 13.77
CA GLY A 179 7.03 2.98 13.01
C GLY A 179 7.04 2.67 11.50
N GLN A 180 6.12 1.83 11.01
CA GLN A 180 5.95 1.50 9.61
C GLN A 180 4.82 2.33 9.00
N ILE A 181 5.16 3.12 7.98
CA ILE A 181 4.19 3.91 7.23
C ILE A 181 3.48 2.96 6.25
N ILE A 182 2.25 2.58 6.58
CA ILE A 182 1.37 1.81 5.69
C ILE A 182 0.44 2.80 4.98
N GLY A 183 0.81 3.16 3.74
CA GLY A 183 0.06 4.09 2.90
C GLY A 183 1.00 4.99 2.08
N THR A 184 0.44 5.82 1.21
CA THR A 184 1.20 6.84 0.48
C THR A 184 1.04 8.17 1.23
N PRO A 185 2.03 8.62 2.02
CA PRO A 185 1.89 9.81 2.89
C PRO A 185 1.63 11.11 2.12
N LEU A 186 1.93 11.14 0.81
CA LEU A 186 1.85 12.30 -0.09
C LEU A 186 0.47 12.96 -0.19
N TYR A 187 -0.61 12.25 0.18
CA TYR A 187 -1.99 12.75 0.05
C TYR A 187 -2.75 12.73 1.38
N MET A 188 -2.09 12.39 2.49
CA MET A 188 -2.78 12.14 3.76
C MET A 188 -3.24 13.45 4.42
N PRO A 189 -4.51 13.57 4.87
CA PRO A 189 -4.98 14.77 5.54
C PRO A 189 -4.45 14.88 6.97
N PRO A 190 -4.21 16.10 7.50
CA PRO A 190 -3.61 16.32 8.82
C PRO A 190 -4.31 15.58 9.97
N GLU A 191 -5.65 15.59 9.99
CA GLU A 191 -6.46 14.89 10.99
C GLU A 191 -6.21 13.37 10.98
N GLN A 192 -5.96 12.78 9.80
CA GLN A 192 -5.63 11.36 9.68
C GLN A 192 -4.25 11.04 10.23
N ILE A 193 -3.30 11.98 10.11
CA ILE A 193 -1.94 11.83 10.66
C ILE A 193 -1.98 11.93 12.19
N ARG A 194 -2.82 12.81 12.74
CA ARG A 194 -3.04 12.97 14.20
C ARG A 194 -3.84 11.82 14.83
N GLY A 195 -4.50 11.00 14.02
CA GLY A 195 -5.38 9.92 14.50
C GLY A 195 -6.76 10.39 14.90
N GLU A 196 -7.14 11.57 14.44
CA GLU A 196 -8.48 12.13 14.57
C GLU A 196 -9.43 11.48 13.54
N GLN A 197 -10.73 11.70 13.74
CA GLN A 197 -11.73 11.15 12.84
C GLN A 197 -11.73 11.90 11.50
N VAL A 198 -11.42 11.19 10.42
CA VAL A 198 -11.43 11.75 9.06
C VAL A 198 -12.87 11.86 8.56
N GLY A 199 -13.31 13.10 8.36
CA GLY A 199 -14.61 13.44 7.78
C GLY A 199 -14.54 13.77 6.28
N ARG A 200 -15.64 14.28 5.73
CA ARG A 200 -15.76 14.68 4.31
C ARG A 200 -14.65 15.63 3.85
N ALA A 201 -14.28 16.58 4.71
CA ALA A 201 -13.22 17.54 4.45
C ALA A 201 -11.81 16.93 4.32
N GLY A 202 -11.60 15.71 4.84
CA GLY A 202 -10.34 14.97 4.66
C GLY A 202 -10.21 14.38 3.25
N ASP A 203 -11.32 13.95 2.65
CA ASP A 203 -11.35 13.54 1.24
C ASP A 203 -11.04 14.74 0.32
N LEU A 204 -11.57 15.92 0.66
CA LEU A 204 -11.31 17.16 -0.09
C LEU A 204 -9.85 17.60 0.01
N TYR A 205 -9.22 17.49 1.19
CA TYR A 205 -7.79 17.74 1.32
C TYR A 205 -6.97 16.81 0.43
N SER A 206 -7.29 15.52 0.45
CA SER A 206 -6.59 14.51 -0.33
C SER A 206 -6.75 14.77 -1.84
N LEU A 207 -7.96 15.13 -2.29
CA LEU A 207 -8.21 15.56 -3.67
C LEU A 207 -7.44 16.84 -4.02
N GLY A 208 -7.32 17.79 -3.09
CA GLY A 208 -6.53 19.01 -3.26
C GLY A 208 -5.05 18.69 -3.50
N ALA A 209 -4.49 17.73 -2.76
CA ALA A 209 -3.12 17.27 -2.96
C ALA A 209 -2.92 16.59 -4.34
N ILE A 210 -3.92 15.83 -4.81
CA ILE A 210 -3.90 15.24 -6.16
C ILE A 210 -3.96 16.34 -7.23
N LEU A 211 -4.86 17.31 -7.08
CA LEU A 211 -5.00 18.42 -8.04
C LEU A 211 -3.73 19.27 -8.09
N TYR A 212 -3.11 19.53 -6.94
CA TYR A 212 -1.80 20.19 -6.87
C TYR A 212 -0.76 19.44 -7.71
N GLN A 213 -0.70 18.11 -7.57
CA GLN A 213 0.24 17.29 -8.32
C GLN A 213 -0.07 17.25 -9.82
N LEU A 214 -1.35 17.17 -10.21
CA LEU A 214 -1.73 17.26 -11.61
C LEU A 214 -1.24 18.57 -12.24
N LEU A 215 -1.36 19.68 -11.50
CA LEU A 215 -1.03 21.01 -12.01
C LEU A 215 0.48 21.31 -12.03
N THR A 216 1.28 20.67 -11.18
CA THR A 216 2.72 20.96 -11.01
C THR A 216 3.63 19.80 -11.38
N GLY A 217 3.10 18.60 -11.57
CA GLY A 217 3.86 17.35 -11.72
C GLY A 217 4.39 16.77 -10.40
N GLN A 218 4.31 17.50 -9.28
CA GLN A 218 4.82 17.05 -7.98
C GLN A 218 3.78 17.23 -6.85
N PRO A 219 3.72 16.32 -5.86
CA PRO A 219 2.82 16.50 -4.72
C PRO A 219 3.16 17.77 -3.93
N PRO A 220 2.22 18.34 -3.16
CA PRO A 220 2.44 19.58 -2.42
C PRO A 220 3.60 19.48 -1.41
N PHE A 221 3.85 18.27 -0.90
CA PHE A 221 4.94 17.98 0.02
C PHE A 221 5.69 16.72 -0.43
N ARG A 222 7.01 16.81 -0.49
CA ARG A 222 7.90 15.72 -0.88
C ARG A 222 9.16 15.75 -0.04
N ALA A 223 9.56 14.59 0.46
CA ALA A 223 10.83 14.35 1.13
C ALA A 223 11.20 12.87 0.96
N GLU A 224 12.49 12.55 1.10
CA GLU A 224 12.97 11.16 1.08
C GLU A 224 12.45 10.36 2.29
N ASP A 225 12.43 10.99 3.46
CA ASP A 225 11.86 10.44 4.67
C ASP A 225 10.33 10.63 4.65
N PRO A 226 9.53 9.54 4.64
CA PRO A 226 8.09 9.70 4.62
C PRO A 226 7.53 10.29 5.94
N TRP A 227 8.28 10.28 7.05
CA TRP A 227 7.90 11.04 8.25
C TRP A 227 8.08 12.55 8.09
N ALA A 228 9.07 12.99 7.33
CA ALA A 228 9.21 14.39 6.96
C ALA A 228 7.98 14.85 6.16
N VAL A 229 7.53 14.07 5.18
CA VAL A 229 6.27 14.34 4.45
C VAL A 229 5.09 14.49 5.41
N LEU A 230 4.91 13.56 6.35
CA LEU A 230 3.81 13.65 7.34
C LEU A 230 3.89 14.93 8.18
N ARG A 231 5.08 15.35 8.63
CA ARG A 231 5.27 16.62 9.35
C ARG A 231 4.93 17.84 8.49
N MET A 232 5.29 17.81 7.20
CA MET A 232 4.93 18.87 6.26
C MET A 232 3.41 18.97 6.10
N HIS A 233 2.73 17.83 5.96
CA HIS A 233 1.27 17.81 5.94
C HIS A 233 0.66 18.42 7.22
N LEU A 234 1.27 18.21 8.39
CA LEU A 234 0.77 18.75 9.66
C LEU A 234 0.98 20.26 9.85
N ALA A 235 2.05 20.84 9.30
CA ALA A 235 2.51 22.18 9.70
C ALA A 235 2.94 23.11 8.55
N GLN A 236 3.34 22.58 7.40
CA GLN A 236 3.85 23.39 6.29
C GLN A 236 2.72 23.78 5.34
N GLU A 237 2.63 25.06 4.99
CA GLU A 237 1.72 25.51 3.93
C GLU A 237 2.25 25.13 2.55
N ALA A 238 1.35 24.70 1.65
CA ALA A 238 1.72 24.36 0.29
C ALA A 238 2.08 25.64 -0.47
N ARG A 239 3.12 25.57 -1.30
CA ARG A 239 3.53 26.72 -2.11
C ARG A 239 2.42 27.08 -3.11
N PRO A 240 1.97 28.35 -3.20
CA PRO A 240 0.89 28.74 -4.11
C PRO A 240 1.17 28.37 -5.56
N LEU A 241 0.15 27.89 -6.28
CA LEU A 241 0.31 27.40 -7.65
C LEU A 241 0.69 28.52 -8.63
N VAL A 242 0.21 29.75 -8.38
CA VAL A 242 0.57 30.94 -9.18
C VAL A 242 2.07 31.24 -9.19
N GLU A 243 2.82 30.81 -8.16
CA GLU A 243 4.27 30.96 -8.11
C GLU A 243 5.02 29.89 -8.89
N LEU A 244 4.38 28.73 -9.12
CA LEU A 244 4.97 27.57 -9.75
C LEU A 244 4.63 27.46 -11.24
N ARG A 245 3.44 27.93 -11.62
CA ARG A 245 2.92 27.79 -12.97
C ARG A 245 2.03 28.99 -13.36
N ARG A 246 2.55 29.83 -14.26
CA ARG A 246 1.89 31.08 -14.69
C ARG A 246 0.53 30.87 -15.36
N GLU A 247 0.29 29.72 -15.99
CA GLU A 247 -1.01 29.46 -16.64
C GLU A 247 -2.12 29.13 -15.65
N VAL A 248 -1.81 28.90 -14.37
CA VAL A 248 -2.83 28.59 -13.34
C VAL A 248 -3.53 29.89 -12.90
N PRO A 249 -4.86 30.01 -13.07
CA PRO A 249 -5.59 31.18 -12.59
C PRO A 249 -5.53 31.32 -11.06
N ALA A 250 -5.48 32.57 -10.57
CA ALA A 250 -5.41 32.86 -9.13
C ALA A 250 -6.55 32.18 -8.35
N ALA A 251 -7.78 32.25 -8.85
CA ALA A 251 -8.94 31.61 -8.22
C ALA A 251 -8.82 30.07 -8.12
N LEU A 252 -8.13 29.41 -9.07
CA LEU A 252 -7.85 27.97 -8.98
C LEU A 252 -6.76 27.69 -7.95
N SER A 253 -5.71 28.52 -7.90
CA SER A 253 -4.68 28.44 -6.87
C SER A 253 -5.28 28.60 -5.47
N ASP A 254 -6.14 29.59 -5.26
CA ASP A 254 -6.79 29.84 -3.97
C ASP A 254 -7.70 28.69 -3.55
N LEU A 255 -8.43 28.09 -4.51
CA LEU A 255 -9.21 26.88 -4.25
C LEU A 255 -8.31 25.74 -3.77
N VAL A 256 -7.23 25.43 -4.48
CA VAL A 256 -6.31 24.34 -4.08
C VAL A 256 -5.69 24.62 -2.71
N SER A 257 -5.27 25.87 -2.44
CA SER A 257 -4.77 26.28 -1.12
C SER A 257 -5.82 26.05 -0.02
N SER A 258 -7.09 26.44 -0.25
CA SER A 258 -8.16 26.21 0.73
C SER A 258 -8.43 24.72 0.97
N MET A 259 -8.35 23.88 -0.07
CA MET A 259 -8.49 22.42 0.08
C MET A 259 -7.35 21.84 0.94
N LEU A 260 -6.14 22.37 0.80
CA LEU A 260 -4.94 21.97 1.53
C LEU A 260 -4.79 22.65 2.91
N ALA A 261 -5.79 23.40 3.37
CA ALA A 261 -5.74 24.07 4.65
C ALA A 261 -5.63 23.07 5.81
N LYS A 262 -4.83 23.42 6.82
CA LYS A 262 -4.51 22.50 7.93
C LYS A 262 -5.69 22.30 8.87
N ARG A 263 -6.48 23.35 9.07
CA ARG A 263 -7.72 23.31 9.85
C ARG A 263 -8.87 22.90 8.95
N VAL A 264 -9.69 21.97 9.42
CA VAL A 264 -10.86 21.48 8.69
C VAL A 264 -11.85 22.60 8.36
N ALA A 265 -12.01 23.58 9.26
CA ALA A 265 -12.94 24.70 9.11
C ALA A 265 -12.56 25.67 7.97
N ASP A 266 -11.30 25.66 7.54
CA ASP A 266 -10.80 26.57 6.49
C ASP A 266 -10.90 25.94 5.09
N ARG A 267 -11.40 24.69 5.01
CA ARG A 267 -11.58 23.94 3.77
C ARG A 267 -12.98 24.17 3.19
N PRO A 268 -13.18 23.93 1.88
CA PRO A 268 -14.51 23.92 1.28
C PRO A 268 -15.50 23.03 2.04
N ALA A 269 -16.73 23.50 2.19
CA ALA A 269 -17.73 22.81 3.00
C ALA A 269 -18.21 21.49 2.37
N THR A 270 -18.28 21.43 1.04
CA THR A 270 -18.83 20.29 0.31
C THR A 270 -18.04 19.98 -0.96
N ALA A 271 -18.16 18.73 -1.44
CA ALA A 271 -17.53 18.32 -2.69
C ALA A 271 -18.23 18.96 -3.91
N GLU A 272 -19.51 19.28 -3.79
CA GLU A 272 -20.29 20.01 -4.80
C GLU A 272 -19.74 21.44 -5.00
N ASP A 273 -19.40 22.15 -3.91
CA ASP A 273 -18.75 23.47 -4.01
C ASP A 273 -17.40 23.38 -4.75
N VAL A 274 -16.58 22.38 -4.41
CA VAL A 274 -15.32 22.12 -5.11
C VAL A 274 -15.56 21.82 -6.60
N ARG A 275 -16.51 20.93 -6.92
CA ARG A 275 -16.87 20.59 -8.30
C ARG A 275 -17.28 21.83 -9.10
N ASP A 276 -18.18 22.63 -8.55
CA ASP A 276 -18.77 23.78 -9.25
C ASP A 276 -17.73 24.88 -9.48
N ARG A 277 -16.84 25.11 -8.50
CA ARG A 277 -15.70 26.03 -8.66
C ARG A 277 -14.67 25.53 -9.67
N LEU A 278 -14.43 24.21 -9.75
CA LEU A 278 -13.53 23.62 -10.75
C LEU A 278 -14.12 23.62 -12.17
N ALA A 279 -15.44 23.51 -12.30
CA ALA A 279 -16.14 23.49 -13.58
C ALA A 279 -15.88 24.77 -14.40
N ALA A 280 -15.67 25.91 -13.74
CA ALA A 280 -15.32 27.18 -14.39
C ALA A 280 -13.98 27.14 -15.14
N PHE A 281 -13.10 26.19 -14.83
CA PHE A 281 -11.79 26.02 -15.48
C PHE A 281 -11.74 24.79 -16.40
N ALA A 282 -12.77 23.95 -16.38
CA ALA A 282 -12.88 22.80 -17.28
C ALA A 282 -13.25 23.27 -18.70
N PRO A 283 -12.97 22.47 -19.75
CA PRO A 283 -13.46 22.78 -21.09
C PRO A 283 -14.98 22.91 -21.04
N SER A 284 -15.51 24.04 -21.50
CA SER A 284 -16.95 24.18 -21.69
C SER A 284 -17.40 23.04 -22.60
N PRO A 285 -18.46 22.27 -22.28
CA PRO A 285 -19.01 21.34 -23.24
C PRO A 285 -19.39 22.18 -24.45
N ALA A 286 -18.68 21.99 -25.57
CA ALA A 286 -19.07 22.62 -26.81
C ALA A 286 -20.55 22.27 -27.00
N LEU A 287 -21.40 23.30 -26.97
CA LEU A 287 -22.79 23.20 -27.40
C LEU A 287 -22.72 22.63 -28.81
N ARG A 288 -22.88 21.31 -28.92
CA ARG A 288 -23.10 20.68 -30.21
C ARG A 288 -24.36 21.36 -30.74
N PRO A 289 -24.33 21.98 -31.93
CA PRO A 289 -25.56 22.43 -32.55
C PRO A 289 -26.46 21.20 -32.62
N SER A 290 -27.57 21.24 -31.88
CA SER A 290 -28.61 20.25 -31.97
C SER A 290 -29.06 20.23 -33.42
N ARG A 291 -28.65 19.21 -34.18
CA ARG A 291 -29.28 18.91 -35.45
C ARG A 291 -30.78 18.79 -35.18
N PRO A 292 -31.65 19.55 -35.87
CA PRO A 292 -33.08 19.43 -35.66
C PRO A 292 -33.50 17.99 -35.99
N ARG A 293 -34.30 17.40 -35.10
CA ARG A 293 -35.02 16.15 -35.35
C ARG A 293 -35.88 16.33 -36.59
N SER A 294 -35.49 15.71 -37.71
CA SER A 294 -36.36 15.54 -38.87
C SER A 294 -37.24 14.30 -38.66
N VAL A 295 -38.55 14.54 -38.58
CA VAL A 295 -39.62 13.56 -38.74
C VAL A 295 -39.50 12.90 -40.13
N PRO A 296 -39.80 11.60 -40.30
CA PRO A 296 -39.64 10.93 -41.59
C PRO A 296 -40.79 11.30 -42.53
N ASP A 297 -40.47 11.66 -43.78
CA ASP A 297 -41.43 11.68 -44.90
C ASP A 297 -40.88 10.81 -46.03
N PRO A 298 -41.74 10.03 -46.74
CA PRO A 298 -41.34 8.92 -47.58
C PRO A 298 -41.10 9.37 -49.03
N GLY A 299 -40.15 8.70 -49.67
CA GLY A 299 -40.02 8.68 -51.11
C GLY A 299 -39.05 9.71 -51.67
N THR A 300 -37.80 9.30 -51.90
CA THR A 300 -37.24 9.21 -53.26
C THR A 300 -35.89 8.53 -53.21
N SER A 301 -35.52 7.99 -54.36
CA SER A 301 -34.70 6.80 -54.53
C SER A 301 -33.39 7.07 -55.28
N VAL A 302 -32.38 6.24 -55.00
CA VAL A 302 -31.27 5.79 -55.89
C VAL A 302 -30.03 6.73 -56.00
N PRO A 303 -28.77 6.26 -56.25
CA PRO A 303 -28.18 4.90 -56.27
C PRO A 303 -26.93 4.66 -55.40
N LEU A 304 -26.69 3.39 -55.10
CA LEU A 304 -25.38 2.81 -54.77
C LEU A 304 -24.44 2.79 -56.00
N LYS A 305 -23.17 3.20 -55.81
CA LYS A 305 -22.07 2.84 -56.73
C LYS A 305 -20.86 2.28 -55.98
N ARG A 306 -20.76 0.96 -56.09
CA ARG A 306 -19.59 0.08 -56.33
C ARG A 306 -18.27 0.34 -55.58
N THR A 307 -18.03 -0.59 -54.68
CA THR A 307 -16.75 -1.19 -54.28
C THR A 307 -15.77 -1.41 -55.45
N ARG A 308 -14.50 -1.06 -55.24
CA ARG A 308 -13.35 -1.75 -55.83
C ARG A 308 -12.41 -2.19 -54.71
N VAL A 309 -12.18 -3.49 -54.68
CA VAL A 309 -11.16 -4.19 -53.89
C VAL A 309 -9.84 -4.06 -54.63
N TYR A 310 -8.76 -3.74 -53.90
CA TYR A 310 -7.41 -4.20 -54.22
C TYR A 310 -6.81 -4.80 -52.96
N THR A 311 -6.60 -6.11 -53.04
CA THR A 311 -5.66 -6.90 -52.24
C THR A 311 -4.23 -6.48 -52.56
N GLU A 312 -3.44 -6.14 -51.54
CA GLU A 312 -2.00 -6.33 -51.54
C GLU A 312 -1.48 -6.58 -50.12
N ALA A 313 -0.39 -7.35 -50.05
CA ALA A 313 0.12 -8.11 -48.92
C ALA A 313 0.90 -7.25 -47.87
N PRO A 314 1.28 -7.82 -46.70
CA PRO A 314 1.62 -7.06 -45.50
C PRO A 314 3.04 -6.46 -45.55
N PRO A 315 3.31 -5.29 -44.92
CA PRO A 315 4.67 -4.85 -44.71
C PRO A 315 5.34 -5.73 -43.65
N GLN A 316 6.53 -6.18 -44.01
CA GLN A 316 7.36 -7.13 -43.30
C GLN A 316 7.75 -6.66 -41.89
N VAL A 317 7.78 -7.63 -40.98
CA VAL A 317 8.43 -7.52 -39.66
C VAL A 317 9.91 -7.21 -39.89
N ALA A 318 10.30 -5.95 -39.67
CA ALA A 318 11.69 -5.61 -39.49
C ALA A 318 12.16 -6.22 -38.16
N THR A 319 12.93 -7.29 -38.26
CA THR A 319 13.71 -7.84 -37.15
C THR A 319 14.74 -6.81 -36.73
N THR A 320 14.44 -6.05 -35.69
CA THR A 320 15.47 -5.31 -34.95
C THR A 320 16.18 -6.31 -34.04
N SER A 321 17.41 -6.69 -34.41
CA SER A 321 18.36 -7.17 -33.41
C SER A 321 18.61 -6.07 -32.37
N PRO A 322 18.77 -6.40 -31.09
CA PRO A 322 18.98 -5.42 -30.05
C PRO A 322 20.37 -4.80 -30.20
N ALA A 323 20.45 -3.47 -30.34
CA ALA A 323 21.71 -2.73 -30.33
C ALA A 323 21.86 -1.95 -29.01
N PRO A 324 23.10 -1.76 -28.52
CA PRO A 324 23.42 -1.52 -27.12
C PRO A 324 23.45 -0.03 -26.77
N ILE A 325 22.56 0.39 -25.86
CA ILE A 325 22.62 1.67 -25.13
C ILE A 325 22.48 1.34 -23.63
N GLU A 326 23.27 0.38 -23.14
CA GLU A 326 23.14 -0.12 -21.76
C GLU A 326 23.92 0.69 -20.72
N SER A 327 24.49 1.84 -21.08
CA SER A 327 25.37 2.61 -20.18
C SER A 327 24.97 4.06 -19.95
N ASP A 328 23.88 4.55 -20.53
CA ASP A 328 23.37 5.89 -20.21
C ASP A 328 22.80 5.89 -18.77
N PRO A 329 23.35 6.71 -17.85
CA PRO A 329 22.83 6.85 -16.49
C PRO A 329 21.32 7.11 -16.42
N ALA A 330 20.75 7.91 -17.32
CA ALA A 330 19.32 8.23 -17.29
C ALA A 330 18.44 7.00 -17.55
N VAL A 331 18.83 6.18 -18.54
CA VAL A 331 18.14 4.94 -18.88
C VAL A 331 18.29 3.90 -17.77
N LEU A 332 19.46 3.83 -17.14
CA LEU A 332 19.69 2.92 -16.02
C LEU A 332 18.83 3.29 -14.80
N LEU A 333 18.68 4.58 -14.50
CA LEU A 333 17.82 5.07 -13.44
C LEU A 333 16.33 4.81 -13.74
N GLU A 334 15.89 5.00 -14.99
CA GLU A 334 14.52 4.65 -15.42
C GLU A 334 14.22 3.15 -15.23
N ARG A 335 15.17 2.28 -15.61
CA ARG A 335 15.02 0.83 -15.40
C ARG A 335 15.05 0.45 -13.92
N MET A 336 15.81 1.16 -13.09
CA MET A 336 15.74 1.00 -11.63
C MET A 336 14.35 1.36 -11.09
N ASP A 337 13.76 2.44 -11.59
CA ASP A 337 12.42 2.86 -11.19
C ASP A 337 11.33 1.88 -11.68
N ALA A 338 11.50 1.28 -12.85
CA ALA A 338 10.64 0.21 -13.34
C ALA A 338 10.72 -1.04 -12.43
N ALA A 339 11.92 -1.45 -12.03
CA ALA A 339 12.10 -2.55 -11.09
C ALA A 339 11.51 -2.22 -9.71
N GLN A 340 11.63 -0.97 -9.27
CA GLN A 340 11.00 -0.47 -8.05
C GLN A 340 9.48 -0.57 -8.12
N ALA A 341 8.87 -0.18 -9.24
CA ALA A 341 7.43 -0.29 -9.45
C ALA A 341 6.95 -1.74 -9.42
N LYS A 342 7.72 -2.69 -9.98
CA LYS A 342 7.43 -4.13 -9.87
C LYS A 342 7.44 -4.60 -8.42
N ALA A 343 8.45 -4.19 -7.63
CA ALA A 343 8.52 -4.51 -6.22
C ALA A 343 7.36 -3.90 -5.42
N ASP A 344 6.95 -2.67 -5.71
CA ASP A 344 5.81 -2.03 -5.05
C ASP A 344 4.47 -2.66 -5.45
N GLY A 345 4.39 -3.23 -6.67
CA GLY A 345 3.29 -4.09 -7.13
C GLY A 345 3.32 -5.53 -6.60
N GLY A 346 4.26 -5.87 -5.71
CA GLY A 346 4.39 -7.19 -5.09
C GLY A 346 5.15 -8.23 -5.92
N GLN A 347 5.62 -7.86 -7.11
CA GLN A 347 6.41 -8.74 -7.99
C GLN A 347 7.88 -8.78 -7.59
N PHE A 348 8.17 -9.18 -6.34
CA PHE A 348 9.51 -9.10 -5.74
C PHE A 348 10.56 -9.92 -6.49
N ALA A 349 10.22 -11.14 -6.95
CA ALA A 349 11.16 -11.98 -7.70
C ALA A 349 11.53 -11.35 -9.06
N ALA A 350 10.56 -10.76 -9.76
CA ALA A 350 10.80 -10.08 -11.03
C ALA A 350 11.66 -8.82 -10.84
N ALA A 351 11.36 -8.04 -9.81
CA ALA A 351 12.14 -6.85 -9.44
C ALA A 351 13.58 -7.20 -9.05
N ALA A 352 13.79 -8.27 -8.27
CA ALA A 352 15.13 -8.73 -7.90
C ALA A 352 15.94 -9.12 -9.14
N ASN A 353 15.36 -9.90 -10.04
CA ASN A 353 16.03 -10.31 -11.29
C ASN A 353 16.41 -9.13 -12.18
N GLU A 354 15.56 -8.11 -12.28
CA GLU A 354 15.81 -6.92 -13.07
C GLU A 354 16.90 -6.04 -12.43
N LEU A 355 16.84 -5.80 -11.12
CA LEU A 355 17.90 -5.06 -10.41
C LEU A 355 19.24 -5.78 -10.52
N ARG A 356 19.27 -7.11 -10.36
CA ARG A 356 20.48 -7.92 -10.55
C ARG A 356 21.09 -7.73 -11.94
N ALA A 357 20.27 -7.68 -12.98
CA ALA A 357 20.72 -7.45 -14.35
C ALA A 357 21.23 -6.01 -14.57
N LEU A 358 20.69 -5.03 -13.84
CA LEU A 358 21.10 -3.63 -13.92
C LEU A 358 22.39 -3.32 -13.17
N LEU A 359 22.70 -4.04 -12.10
CA LEU A 359 23.81 -3.71 -11.22
C LEU A 359 25.20 -3.64 -11.89
N PRO A 360 25.59 -4.54 -12.81
CA PRO A 360 26.85 -4.40 -13.53
C PRO A 360 26.94 -3.09 -14.32
N HIS A 361 25.83 -2.68 -14.94
CA HIS A 361 25.73 -1.46 -15.73
C HIS A 361 25.79 -0.21 -14.86
N LEU A 362 25.07 -0.20 -13.73
CA LEU A 362 25.12 0.89 -12.75
C LEU A 362 26.53 1.06 -12.16
N ARG A 363 27.21 -0.05 -11.86
CA ARG A 363 28.60 -0.03 -11.39
C ARG A 363 29.56 0.55 -12.41
N ALA A 364 29.38 0.23 -13.70
CA ALA A 364 30.22 0.74 -14.77
C ALA A 364 29.96 2.22 -15.07
N ALA A 365 28.70 2.65 -15.06
CA ALA A 365 28.30 4.01 -15.45
C ALA A 365 28.44 5.03 -14.31
N LEU A 366 28.03 4.67 -13.09
CA LEU A 366 27.98 5.57 -11.94
C LEU A 366 29.10 5.31 -10.93
N GLY A 367 29.70 4.12 -10.97
CA GLY A 367 30.65 3.64 -9.98
C GLY A 367 29.98 2.74 -8.92
N PRO A 368 30.77 1.87 -8.26
CA PRO A 368 30.27 0.92 -7.26
C PRO A 368 29.77 1.59 -5.97
N ASP A 369 30.34 2.76 -5.63
CA ASP A 369 30.07 3.50 -4.40
C ASP A 369 29.01 4.60 -4.59
N HIS A 370 28.44 4.74 -5.79
CA HIS A 370 27.44 5.76 -6.09
C HIS A 370 26.13 5.50 -5.31
N PRO A 371 25.46 6.53 -4.76
CA PRO A 371 24.24 6.37 -3.97
C PRO A 371 23.14 5.56 -4.66
N ASP A 372 22.92 5.75 -5.96
CA ASP A 372 21.93 4.98 -6.72
C ASP A 372 22.35 3.51 -6.91
N THR A 373 23.65 3.24 -7.10
CA THR A 373 24.17 1.86 -7.16
C THR A 373 23.97 1.14 -5.83
N LEU A 374 24.27 1.81 -4.71
CA LEU A 374 24.04 1.28 -3.36
C LEU A 374 22.54 1.08 -3.09
N ARG A 375 21.68 2.03 -3.51
CA ARG A 375 20.22 1.92 -3.43
C ARG A 375 19.70 0.71 -4.21
N ALA A 376 20.19 0.49 -5.42
CA ALA A 376 19.82 -0.66 -6.25
C ALA A 376 20.20 -1.99 -5.58
N ARG A 377 21.42 -2.11 -5.06
CA ARG A 377 21.90 -3.31 -4.34
C ARG A 377 21.05 -3.61 -3.11
N ARG A 378 20.75 -2.57 -2.32
CA ARG A 378 19.90 -2.72 -1.13
C ARG A 378 18.50 -3.19 -1.52
N ARG A 379 17.93 -2.63 -2.60
CA ARG A 379 16.59 -2.97 -3.06
C ARG A 379 16.52 -4.37 -3.65
N GLU A 380 17.51 -4.79 -4.43
CA GLU A 380 17.65 -6.17 -4.93
C GLU A 380 17.61 -7.16 -3.77
N ALA A 381 18.45 -6.95 -2.76
CA ALA A 381 18.53 -7.84 -1.62
C ALA A 381 17.24 -7.88 -0.78
N TYR A 382 16.58 -6.73 -0.62
CA TYR A 382 15.25 -6.65 -0.01
C TYR A 382 14.21 -7.47 -0.80
N CYS A 383 14.21 -7.36 -2.13
CA CYS A 383 13.30 -8.10 -2.99
C CYS A 383 13.53 -9.62 -2.91
N HIS A 384 14.77 -10.10 -2.89
CA HIS A 384 15.08 -11.51 -2.62
C HIS A 384 14.49 -11.99 -1.29
N GLY A 385 14.65 -11.20 -0.22
CA GLY A 385 14.09 -11.54 1.09
C GLY A 385 12.56 -11.60 1.09
N LYS A 386 11.90 -10.74 0.30
CA LYS A 386 10.44 -10.73 0.15
C LYS A 386 9.89 -11.83 -0.77
N SER A 387 10.64 -12.28 -1.76
CA SER A 387 10.27 -13.42 -2.60
C SER A 387 10.51 -14.78 -1.92
N GLY A 388 11.17 -14.80 -0.75
CA GLY A 388 11.51 -16.02 -0.02
C GLY A 388 12.89 -16.60 -0.37
N GLU A 389 13.66 -15.92 -1.21
CA GLU A 389 15.03 -16.29 -1.59
C GLU A 389 16.05 -15.80 -0.55
N TYR A 390 15.89 -16.26 0.69
CA TYR A 390 16.65 -15.75 1.84
C TYR A 390 18.17 -15.92 1.70
N ARG A 391 18.65 -17.00 1.07
CA ARG A 391 20.09 -17.21 0.83
C ARG A 391 20.68 -16.17 -0.11
N SER A 392 19.97 -15.84 -1.20
CA SER A 392 20.37 -14.78 -2.14
C SER A 392 20.36 -13.41 -1.45
N ALA A 393 19.36 -13.15 -0.62
CA ALA A 393 19.28 -11.92 0.16
C ALA A 393 20.47 -11.77 1.12
N VAL A 394 20.84 -12.83 1.86
CA VAL A 394 22.00 -12.83 2.75
C VAL A 394 23.29 -12.54 1.99
N ALA A 395 23.54 -13.23 0.88
CA ALA A 395 24.74 -13.00 0.08
C ALA A 395 24.84 -11.56 -0.46
N ALA A 396 23.73 -11.00 -0.95
CA ALA A 396 23.69 -9.63 -1.45
C ALA A 396 23.87 -8.58 -0.34
N LEU A 397 23.26 -8.81 0.84
CA LEU A 397 23.37 -7.92 2.00
C LEU A 397 24.77 -7.96 2.61
N ASP A 398 25.39 -9.13 2.72
CA ASP A 398 26.75 -9.28 3.25
C ASP A 398 27.77 -8.54 2.37
N SER A 399 27.67 -8.74 1.05
CA SER A 399 28.49 -7.99 0.08
C SER A 399 28.29 -6.48 0.18
N LEU A 400 27.04 -6.00 0.31
CA LEU A 400 26.75 -4.58 0.45
C LEU A 400 27.22 -4.01 1.79
N LEU A 401 27.16 -4.80 2.86
CA LEU A 401 27.55 -4.36 4.20
C LEU A 401 29.04 -4.03 4.27
N GLY A 402 29.91 -4.82 3.64
CA GLY A 402 31.34 -4.54 3.56
C GLY A 402 31.63 -3.15 2.97
N ASP A 403 30.94 -2.79 1.89
CA ASP A 403 31.08 -1.50 1.24
C ASP A 403 30.54 -0.35 2.11
N LEU A 404 29.37 -0.52 2.73
CA LEU A 404 28.77 0.51 3.58
C LEU A 404 29.54 0.74 4.88
N LEU A 405 30.18 -0.28 5.44
CA LEU A 405 31.06 -0.13 6.61
C LEU A 405 32.29 0.71 6.25
N ARG A 406 32.89 0.47 5.08
CA ARG A 406 34.02 1.26 4.57
C ARG A 406 33.63 2.72 4.28
N LEU A 407 32.47 2.94 3.66
CA LEU A 407 32.05 4.26 3.18
C LEU A 407 31.43 5.13 4.28
N HIS A 408 30.53 4.57 5.07
CA HIS A 408 29.68 5.34 5.98
C HIS A 408 29.89 4.97 7.47
N GLY A 409 30.62 3.89 7.74
CA GLY A 409 30.82 3.39 9.09
C GLY A 409 29.62 2.60 9.65
N PRO A 410 29.78 2.00 10.85
CA PRO A 410 28.83 1.03 11.42
C PRO A 410 27.49 1.61 11.87
N ARG A 411 27.44 2.92 12.14
CA ARG A 411 26.26 3.62 12.71
C ARG A 411 25.48 4.46 11.71
N HIS A 412 25.88 4.47 10.44
CA HIS A 412 25.12 5.18 9.42
C HIS A 412 23.74 4.53 9.22
N PRO A 413 22.64 5.29 9.01
CA PRO A 413 21.29 4.75 8.89
C PRO A 413 21.14 3.64 7.85
N GLU A 414 21.84 3.76 6.72
CA GLU A 414 21.83 2.74 5.68
C GLU A 414 22.57 1.46 6.10
N THR A 415 23.73 1.59 6.76
CA THR A 415 24.49 0.46 7.29
C THR A 415 23.67 -0.29 8.34
N LEU A 416 23.02 0.44 9.25
CA LEU A 416 22.14 -0.15 10.27
C LEU A 416 20.95 -0.90 9.66
N THR A 417 20.37 -0.36 8.58
CA THR A 417 19.27 -1.00 7.84
C THR A 417 19.72 -2.30 7.19
N VAL A 418 20.88 -2.31 6.53
CA VAL A 418 21.45 -3.51 5.91
C VAL A 418 21.80 -4.57 6.95
N ARG A 419 22.45 -4.19 8.06
CA ARG A 419 22.75 -5.09 9.19
C ARG A 419 21.49 -5.74 9.75
N TYR A 420 20.41 -4.97 9.91
CA TYR A 420 19.11 -5.48 10.38
C TYR A 420 18.55 -6.55 9.43
N TYR A 421 18.51 -6.26 8.13
CA TYR A 421 17.98 -7.21 7.15
C TYR A 421 18.89 -8.43 7.00
N LEU A 422 20.20 -8.28 7.12
CA LEU A 422 21.15 -9.40 7.06
C LEU A 422 20.88 -10.38 8.20
N ALA A 423 20.81 -9.88 9.43
CA ALA A 423 20.49 -10.69 10.60
C ALA A 423 19.13 -11.41 10.46
N THR A 424 18.09 -10.66 10.04
CA THR A 424 16.74 -11.22 9.88
C THR A 424 16.68 -12.32 8.82
N ASN A 425 17.30 -12.11 7.65
CA ASN A 425 17.29 -13.11 6.57
C ASN A 425 18.17 -14.31 6.92
N THR A 426 19.24 -14.12 7.71
CA THR A 426 20.08 -15.22 8.22
C THR A 426 19.27 -16.17 9.10
N GLY A 427 18.44 -15.64 9.99
CA GLY A 427 17.51 -16.45 10.78
C GLY A 427 16.47 -17.18 9.91
N ARG A 428 16.00 -16.55 8.83
CA ARG A 428 15.09 -17.20 7.86
C ARG A 428 15.74 -18.33 7.04
N VAL A 429 17.06 -18.30 6.86
CA VAL A 429 17.81 -19.42 6.27
C VAL A 429 17.93 -20.60 7.26
N GLY A 430 17.76 -20.33 8.56
CA GLY A 430 17.85 -21.32 9.65
C GLY A 430 19.16 -21.26 10.44
N ASP A 431 20.06 -20.31 10.13
CA ASP A 431 21.28 -20.10 10.92
C ASP A 431 20.99 -19.17 12.10
N HIS A 432 20.27 -19.71 13.09
CA HIS A 432 19.82 -18.98 14.27
C HIS A 432 20.99 -18.48 15.14
N ALA A 433 22.09 -19.23 15.20
CA ALA A 433 23.26 -18.85 15.97
C ALA A 433 23.95 -17.61 15.38
N LEU A 434 24.13 -17.57 14.06
CA LEU A 434 24.68 -16.39 13.40
C LEU A 434 23.70 -15.21 13.46
N ALA A 435 22.41 -15.43 13.26
CA ALA A 435 21.39 -14.39 13.36
C ALA A 435 21.36 -13.73 14.75
N ALA A 436 21.44 -14.53 15.82
CA ALA A 436 21.55 -14.04 17.19
C ALA A 436 22.79 -13.17 17.38
N ARG A 437 23.97 -13.62 16.92
CA ARG A 437 25.20 -12.81 16.98
C ARG A 437 25.04 -11.48 16.24
N LEU A 438 24.56 -11.50 15.00
CA LEU A 438 24.39 -10.29 14.19
C LEU A 438 23.40 -9.30 14.82
N HIS A 439 22.31 -9.79 15.41
CA HIS A 439 21.39 -8.94 16.16
C HIS A 439 22.04 -8.40 17.45
N GLY A 440 22.80 -9.22 18.16
CA GLY A 440 23.56 -8.84 19.36
C GLY A 440 24.53 -7.71 19.10
N ASP A 441 25.31 -7.81 18.02
CA ASP A 441 26.27 -6.79 17.60
C ASP A 441 25.58 -5.50 17.12
N LEU A 442 24.35 -5.59 16.59
CA LEU A 442 23.58 -4.46 16.08
C LEU A 442 22.90 -3.64 17.19
N VAL A 443 22.45 -4.27 18.27
CA VAL A 443 21.68 -3.59 19.33
C VAL A 443 22.43 -2.40 19.94
N PRO A 444 23.71 -2.48 20.36
CA PRO A 444 24.42 -1.35 20.95
C PRO A 444 24.50 -0.14 20.02
N ASP A 445 24.73 -0.36 18.73
CA ASP A 445 24.81 0.71 17.74
C ASP A 445 23.43 1.34 17.48
N LEU A 446 22.36 0.54 17.42
CA LEU A 446 21.00 1.08 17.32
C LEU A 446 20.61 1.90 18.56
N VAL A 447 20.99 1.44 19.75
CA VAL A 447 20.77 2.17 21.01
C VAL A 447 21.52 3.50 21.00
N ALA A 448 22.77 3.51 20.54
CA ALA A 448 23.59 4.72 20.47
C ALA A 448 23.00 5.77 19.51
N VAL A 449 22.38 5.35 18.40
CA VAL A 449 21.84 6.27 17.38
C VAL A 449 20.39 6.68 17.65
N HIS A 450 19.54 5.76 18.09
CA HIS A 450 18.09 5.98 18.19
C HIS A 450 17.57 6.02 19.63
N GLY A 451 18.41 5.68 20.61
CA GLY A 451 18.01 5.53 22.00
C GLY A 451 17.39 4.16 22.31
N PRO A 452 17.39 3.75 23.59
CA PRO A 452 17.03 2.39 24.01
C PRO A 452 15.56 2.02 23.77
N ASN A 453 14.67 3.01 23.71
CA ASN A 453 13.23 2.82 23.54
C ASN A 453 12.75 2.94 22.10
N ALA A 454 13.65 3.13 21.13
CA ALA A 454 13.26 3.19 19.73
C ALA A 454 12.66 1.85 19.28
N SER A 455 11.56 1.90 18.51
CA SER A 455 10.87 0.71 18.00
C SER A 455 11.81 -0.28 17.30
N ARG A 456 12.80 0.22 16.54
CA ARG A 456 13.82 -0.60 15.89
C ARG A 456 14.69 -1.36 16.91
N VAL A 457 15.16 -0.69 17.97
CA VAL A 457 15.95 -1.30 19.05
C VAL A 457 15.16 -2.39 19.74
N LEU A 458 13.93 -2.08 20.16
CA LEU A 458 13.05 -3.03 20.83
C LEU A 458 12.80 -4.26 19.94
N THR A 459 12.55 -4.05 18.65
CA THR A 459 12.29 -5.14 17.68
C THR A 459 13.53 -6.01 17.49
N THR A 460 14.71 -5.39 17.36
CA THR A 460 15.98 -6.12 17.24
C THR A 460 16.30 -6.90 18.51
N ARG A 461 16.04 -6.37 19.70
CA ARG A 461 16.19 -7.09 20.97
C ARG A 461 15.25 -8.29 21.08
N LEU A 462 14.01 -8.17 20.58
CA LEU A 462 13.07 -9.28 20.54
C LEU A 462 13.54 -10.40 19.59
N TYR A 463 14.04 -10.02 18.40
CA TYR A 463 14.60 -11.00 17.47
C TYR A 463 15.88 -11.63 18.00
N LEU A 464 16.76 -10.86 18.66
CA LEU A 464 17.93 -11.41 19.35
C LEU A 464 17.54 -12.53 20.33
N ALA A 465 16.53 -12.30 21.18
CA ALA A 465 16.07 -13.32 22.12
C ALA A 465 15.46 -14.55 21.41
N PHE A 466 14.63 -14.32 20.38
CA PHE A 466 14.06 -15.41 19.58
C PHE A 466 15.14 -16.26 18.91
N GLU A 467 16.05 -15.65 18.16
CA GLU A 467 17.14 -16.37 17.47
C GLU A 467 18.06 -17.10 18.47
N THR A 468 18.32 -16.51 19.64
CA THR A 468 19.09 -17.18 20.72
C THR A 468 18.39 -18.43 21.24
N GLY A 469 17.07 -18.39 21.39
CA GLY A 469 16.27 -19.54 21.81
C GLY A 469 16.25 -20.64 20.76
N GLU A 470 16.02 -20.29 19.49
CA GLU A 470 16.04 -21.24 18.37
C GLU A 470 17.44 -21.82 18.11
N ALA A 471 18.51 -21.10 18.45
CA ALA A 471 19.88 -21.61 18.42
C ALA A 471 20.19 -22.63 19.53
N GLY A 472 19.21 -22.97 20.38
CA GLY A 472 19.35 -23.97 21.45
C GLY A 472 19.85 -23.41 22.78
N ALA A 473 19.78 -22.09 23.00
CA ALA A 473 20.14 -21.46 24.27
C ALA A 473 18.91 -20.85 24.98
N PRO A 474 17.90 -21.65 25.38
CA PRO A 474 16.64 -21.15 25.91
C PRO A 474 16.79 -20.33 27.21
N ARG A 475 17.78 -20.66 28.07
CA ARG A 475 18.03 -19.88 29.29
C ARG A 475 18.52 -18.46 28.99
N GLN A 476 19.47 -18.31 28.07
CA GLN A 476 19.93 -16.98 27.63
C GLN A 476 18.80 -16.19 26.95
N ALA A 477 17.94 -16.86 26.18
CA ALA A 477 16.77 -16.22 25.60
C ALA A 477 15.80 -15.67 26.66
N VAL A 478 15.60 -16.41 27.76
CA VAL A 478 14.81 -15.94 28.91
C VAL A 478 15.47 -14.72 29.55
N ASP A 479 16.78 -14.75 29.82
CA ASP A 479 17.50 -13.60 30.41
C ASP A 479 17.35 -12.32 29.55
N LEU A 480 17.44 -12.48 28.23
CA LEU A 480 17.24 -11.38 27.28
C LEU A 480 15.80 -10.84 27.30
N LEU A 481 14.81 -11.72 27.46
CA LEU A 481 13.39 -11.35 27.54
C LEU A 481 13.04 -10.73 28.89
N ASP A 482 13.63 -11.19 29.98
CA ASP A 482 13.51 -10.61 31.33
C ASP A 482 14.01 -9.16 31.34
N ALA A 483 15.10 -8.88 30.63
CA ALA A 483 15.59 -7.52 30.44
C ALA A 483 14.73 -6.67 29.48
N LEU A 484 14.08 -7.29 28.49
CA LEU A 484 13.31 -6.59 27.44
C LEU A 484 11.86 -6.27 27.85
N ILE A 485 11.17 -7.18 28.53
CA ILE A 485 9.74 -7.04 28.85
C ILE A 485 9.42 -5.80 29.69
N PRO A 486 10.22 -5.42 30.71
CA PRO A 486 10.00 -4.16 31.45
C PRO A 486 10.10 -2.93 30.54
N ASP A 487 11.03 -2.91 29.60
CA ASP A 487 11.20 -1.81 28.65
C ASP A 487 10.04 -1.75 27.66
N LEU A 488 9.59 -2.89 27.12
CA LEU A 488 8.40 -2.98 26.27
C LEU A 488 7.15 -2.52 27.02
N THR A 489 6.99 -2.95 28.27
CA THR A 489 5.86 -2.57 29.11
C THR A 489 5.83 -1.05 29.34
N ARG A 490 6.99 -0.43 29.62
CA ARG A 490 7.10 1.02 29.82
C ARG A 490 6.87 1.81 28.53
N ALA A 491 7.38 1.32 27.39
CA ALA A 491 7.35 2.04 26.12
C ALA A 491 6.03 1.86 25.34
N LEU A 492 5.43 0.67 25.37
CA LEU A 492 4.29 0.30 24.53
C LEU A 492 3.04 -0.05 25.35
N GLY A 493 3.21 -0.42 26.62
CA GLY A 493 2.15 -0.90 27.51
C GLY A 493 2.14 -2.43 27.68
N GLU A 494 1.47 -2.89 28.74
CA GLU A 494 1.38 -4.32 29.10
C GLU A 494 0.64 -5.15 28.05
N ASP A 495 -0.39 -4.57 27.43
CA ASP A 495 -1.30 -5.22 26.50
C ASP A 495 -0.89 -5.02 25.02
N ASP A 496 0.26 -4.37 24.76
CA ASP A 496 0.75 -4.19 23.39
C ASP A 496 1.11 -5.55 22.74
N PRO A 497 0.77 -5.78 21.46
CA PRO A 497 1.05 -7.05 20.79
C PRO A 497 2.52 -7.50 20.80
N MET A 498 3.46 -6.57 20.87
CA MET A 498 4.89 -6.87 20.95
C MET A 498 5.29 -7.29 22.37
N THR A 499 4.75 -6.62 23.41
CA THR A 499 4.90 -7.02 24.81
C THR A 499 4.33 -8.41 25.06
N LEU A 500 3.13 -8.69 24.55
CA LEU A 500 2.49 -10.00 24.65
C LEU A 500 3.28 -11.09 23.91
N ARG A 501 3.89 -10.76 22.76
CA ARG A 501 4.77 -11.68 22.02
C ARG A 501 6.05 -12.00 22.79
N ALA A 502 6.67 -11.00 23.42
CA ALA A 502 7.86 -11.21 24.24
C ALA A 502 7.54 -12.13 25.45
N ARG A 503 6.41 -11.90 26.13
CA ARG A 503 5.91 -12.77 27.21
C ARG A 503 5.62 -14.20 26.73
N HIS A 504 5.06 -14.35 25.53
CA HIS A 504 4.87 -15.67 24.92
C HIS A 504 6.20 -16.41 24.73
N TYR A 505 7.21 -15.75 24.14
CA TYR A 505 8.52 -16.35 23.95
C TYR A 505 9.20 -16.67 25.28
N GLN A 506 9.07 -15.79 26.29
CA GLN A 506 9.63 -16.01 27.62
C GLN A 506 9.04 -17.27 28.25
N ALA A 507 7.71 -17.40 28.24
CA ALA A 507 7.02 -18.57 28.76
C ALA A 507 7.37 -19.85 27.99
N ALA A 508 7.50 -19.78 26.66
CA ALA A 508 7.92 -20.90 25.84
C ALA A 508 9.34 -21.36 26.19
N TYR A 509 10.31 -20.43 26.23
CA TYR A 509 11.71 -20.74 26.48
C TYR A 509 12.00 -21.16 27.92
N LEU A 510 11.25 -20.67 28.92
CA LEU A 510 11.26 -21.22 30.28
C LEU A 510 10.94 -22.72 30.28
N GLY A 511 9.89 -23.11 29.56
CA GLY A 511 9.51 -24.51 29.42
C GLY A 511 10.57 -25.32 28.65
N HIS A 512 11.18 -24.76 27.61
CA HIS A 512 12.29 -25.40 26.89
C HIS A 512 13.58 -25.51 27.72
N ALA A 513 13.77 -24.62 28.70
CA ALA A 513 14.88 -24.65 29.65
C ALA A 513 14.65 -25.66 30.81
N GLY A 514 13.50 -26.35 30.83
CA GLY A 514 13.14 -27.37 31.81
C GLY A 514 12.22 -26.88 32.93
N ASP A 515 11.80 -25.60 32.93
CA ASP A 515 10.93 -25.05 33.97
C ASP A 515 9.46 -25.02 33.51
N ALA A 516 8.86 -26.22 33.41
CA ALA A 516 7.49 -26.38 32.95
C ALA A 516 6.47 -25.71 33.90
N ALA A 517 6.77 -25.66 35.20
CA ALA A 517 5.90 -25.06 36.21
C ALA A 517 5.87 -23.53 36.06
N GLU A 518 7.03 -22.88 35.94
CA GLU A 518 7.08 -21.43 35.67
C GLU A 518 6.48 -21.10 34.29
N ALA A 519 6.75 -21.90 33.26
CA ALA A 519 6.13 -21.73 31.95
C ALA A 519 4.59 -21.72 32.04
N ALA A 520 3.99 -22.68 32.76
CA ALA A 520 2.55 -22.72 32.99
C ALA A 520 2.04 -21.47 33.73
N ARG A 521 2.75 -20.98 34.75
CA ARG A 521 2.40 -19.73 35.45
C ARG A 521 2.39 -18.54 34.49
N ARG A 522 3.44 -18.35 33.70
CA ARG A 522 3.54 -17.25 32.72
C ARG A 522 2.50 -17.33 31.62
N TYR A 523 2.19 -18.54 31.12
CA TYR A 523 1.10 -18.73 30.17
C TYR A 523 -0.28 -18.43 30.77
N HIS A 524 -0.48 -18.63 32.07
CA HIS A 524 -1.71 -18.28 32.76
C HIS A 524 -1.91 -16.76 32.86
N GLU A 525 -0.85 -16.03 33.23
CA GLU A 525 -0.84 -14.56 33.20
C GLU A 525 -1.12 -14.05 31.77
N LEU A 526 -0.40 -14.58 30.78
CA LEU A 526 -0.55 -14.21 29.38
C LEU A 526 -1.96 -14.50 28.85
N PHE A 527 -2.58 -15.61 29.28
CA PHE A 527 -3.97 -15.93 28.92
C PHE A 527 -4.96 -14.88 29.43
N SER A 528 -4.75 -14.37 30.65
CA SER A 528 -5.57 -13.30 31.23
C SER A 528 -5.46 -12.00 30.41
N HIS A 529 -4.24 -11.62 30.03
CA HIS A 529 -4.02 -10.46 29.14
C HIS A 529 -4.65 -10.68 27.76
N HIS A 530 -4.43 -11.82 27.12
CA HIS A 530 -5.03 -12.15 25.83
C HIS A 530 -6.56 -12.13 25.85
N THR A 531 -7.17 -12.64 26.92
CA THR A 531 -8.62 -12.63 27.11
C THR A 531 -9.17 -11.21 27.22
N ARG A 532 -8.46 -10.32 27.93
CA ARG A 532 -8.83 -8.91 28.06
C ARG A 532 -8.75 -8.15 26.73
N VAL A 533 -7.68 -8.39 25.96
CA VAL A 533 -7.38 -7.64 24.73
C VAL A 533 -8.15 -8.15 23.52
N TYR A 534 -8.25 -9.47 23.35
CA TYR A 534 -8.81 -10.09 22.15
C TYR A 534 -10.11 -10.86 22.40
N GLY A 535 -10.44 -11.14 23.66
CA GLY A 535 -11.57 -12.00 24.02
C GLY A 535 -11.19 -13.47 24.17
N ALA A 536 -11.99 -14.21 24.96
CA ALA A 536 -11.72 -15.60 25.32
C ALA A 536 -11.79 -16.57 24.12
N GLN A 537 -12.61 -16.26 23.11
CA GLN A 537 -12.84 -17.11 21.94
C GLN A 537 -11.97 -16.74 20.72
N ASP A 538 -11.16 -15.69 20.82
CA ASP A 538 -10.26 -15.31 19.72
C ASP A 538 -9.26 -16.44 19.41
N PRO A 539 -8.94 -16.71 18.14
CA PRO A 539 -7.99 -17.77 17.76
C PRO A 539 -6.62 -17.64 18.44
N ARG A 540 -6.13 -16.41 18.68
CA ARG A 540 -4.86 -16.16 19.37
C ARG A 540 -4.95 -16.56 20.84
N THR A 541 -6.02 -16.16 21.53
CA THR A 541 -6.29 -16.53 22.92
C THR A 541 -6.45 -18.05 23.06
N THR A 542 -7.09 -18.69 22.08
CA THR A 542 -7.20 -20.15 22.03
C THR A 542 -5.84 -20.84 21.90
N ARG A 543 -4.91 -20.33 21.08
CA ARG A 543 -3.55 -20.86 21.00
C ARG A 543 -2.80 -20.75 22.33
N ILE A 544 -2.91 -19.61 23.02
CA ILE A 544 -2.32 -19.42 24.36
C ILE A 544 -2.91 -20.41 25.37
N ARG A 545 -4.23 -20.60 25.38
CA ARG A 545 -4.92 -21.60 26.20
C ARG A 545 -4.43 -23.02 25.94
N THR A 546 -4.23 -23.39 24.68
CA THR A 546 -3.68 -24.70 24.32
C THR A 546 -2.25 -24.87 24.84
N ARG A 547 -1.39 -23.85 24.68
CA ARG A 547 -0.03 -23.88 25.24
C ARG A 547 -0.02 -23.96 26.77
N LEU A 548 -0.89 -23.21 27.44
CA LEU A 548 -1.06 -23.29 28.88
C LEU A 548 -1.36 -24.72 29.34
N ARG A 549 -2.35 -25.39 28.72
CA ARG A 549 -2.69 -26.79 29.04
C ARG A 549 -1.50 -27.72 28.83
N GLN A 550 -0.80 -27.59 27.69
CA GLN A 550 0.39 -28.41 27.40
C GLN A 550 1.47 -28.30 28.47
N TRP A 551 1.75 -27.09 28.97
CA TRP A 551 2.75 -26.89 30.02
C TRP A 551 2.26 -27.31 31.40
N GLN A 552 0.96 -27.16 31.70
CA GLN A 552 0.36 -27.70 32.92
C GLN A 552 0.44 -29.24 32.98
N ASP A 553 0.24 -29.91 31.84
CA ASP A 553 0.36 -31.37 31.76
C ASP A 553 1.81 -31.80 31.96
N ARG A 554 2.77 -31.10 31.34
CA ARG A 554 4.21 -31.36 31.53
C ARG A 554 4.72 -31.07 32.93
N ALA A 555 4.17 -30.07 33.63
CA ALA A 555 4.56 -29.75 35.00
C ALA A 555 4.04 -30.76 36.04
N ARG A 556 3.08 -31.62 35.64
CA ARG A 556 2.50 -32.69 36.48
C ARG A 556 3.20 -34.05 36.29
N GLN A 557 3.99 -34.18 35.23
CA GLN A 557 4.87 -35.33 34.98
C GLN A 557 6.22 -35.07 35.62
#